data_AF-A0A3G7U8E8-F1
#
_entry.id   AF-A0A3G7U8E8-F1
#
_cell.length_a   1.000
_cell.length_b   1.000
_cell.length_c   1.000
_cell.angle_alpha   90.00
_cell.angle_beta   90.00
_cell.angle_gamma   90.00
#
_symmetry.space_group_name_H-M   'P 1'
#
loop_
_entity.id
_entity.type
_entity.pdbx_description
1 polymer ?
#
loop_
_entity_poly.entity_id
_entity_poly.type
_entity_poly.pdbx_seq_one_letter_code
_entity_poly.pdbx_strand_id
1 'polypeptide(L)'
;MWPIPTLFSIPWQGSLPPQSSVPSENQGTAASEGYKRGESPTLSMNTKVGNNKKTLTPDGASAEYFNGPLLKNNEFESSAVENYKPVLTPDQHTSMHVKAQIKKQWGIDVDPEKTYLVTIAYSPHEIPLRGVIVQKISLAEAARLNIQGLPSLNRVSKQMGKDPEGPPPTIVIQPNSRHTERPGPNGTFPVPDVAETFGKTYQAIYTEPSPDTPNTYSASNQVPIPAASFQQMVWDHAYKKPYDNYLNFYWSHNNTRESYTKLSKISYIKAAHKQHHEQSLDEDGRKIAMRLGGIPEDQTYLDASASELNKPYVPDPNLETKFLTFRGFSSIDIFYTRDIRTNKTLLYIPGNSSPIHSFDSPEAMNEWLAEQLKDDQKAEVFKKHFSAAHYGSSLFSPGFDKQFEIVRELIKNPENEQFNKKHGYWKEGGIFGGEKVKGDPFKELQQRTETAMKESTNSQFVLNSDHTKNHILKAAAMLDIMLLFAAPIGIALPPVGFLLTGLSVGSGLLKLGVGIDDKVNNRPGADDRIVFGVFNAVKPIFTAGLSNAMKPVAEPIKTILKHVMLK
;
A
#
# COMPACT_ATOMS: atom_id res chain seq x y z
N MET A 1 -4.50 -47.22 -8.35
CA MET A 1 -3.60 -47.79 -9.38
C MET A 1 -4.47 -48.16 -10.57
N TRP A 2 -4.11 -47.66 -11.75
CA TRP A 2 -4.71 -47.73 -13.12
C TRP A 2 -4.67 -46.31 -13.74
N PRO A 3 -4.40 -46.17 -15.06
CA PRO A 3 -3.23 -45.41 -15.53
C PRO A 3 -3.54 -44.07 -16.22
N ILE A 4 -2.51 -43.23 -16.29
CA ILE A 4 -2.46 -41.93 -16.99
C ILE A 4 -2.15 -42.17 -18.48
N PRO A 5 -2.86 -41.55 -19.45
CA PRO A 5 -2.44 -41.54 -20.84
C PRO A 5 -1.45 -40.40 -21.12
N THR A 6 -0.27 -40.78 -21.60
CA THR A 6 0.75 -39.96 -22.24
C THR A 6 0.22 -39.40 -23.57
N LEU A 7 0.32 -38.09 -23.78
CA LEU A 7 0.14 -37.44 -25.08
C LEU A 7 1.51 -37.16 -25.72
N PHE A 8 1.62 -37.61 -26.96
CA PHE A 8 2.77 -37.58 -27.84
C PHE A 8 3.16 -36.16 -28.25
N SER A 9 4.48 -35.91 -28.26
CA SER A 9 5.15 -34.76 -28.88
C SER A 9 5.31 -35.00 -30.39
N ILE A 10 4.87 -34.04 -31.21
CA ILE A 10 5.20 -33.94 -32.64
C ILE A 10 6.23 -32.82 -32.80
N PRO A 11 7.36 -33.05 -33.51
CA PRO A 11 8.41 -32.05 -33.68
C PRO A 11 8.04 -31.04 -34.77
N TRP A 12 8.18 -29.74 -34.47
CA TRP A 12 8.04 -28.66 -35.44
C TRP A 12 9.43 -28.31 -35.99
N GLN A 13 9.71 -28.73 -37.22
CA GLN A 13 10.82 -28.22 -38.05
C GLN A 13 10.33 -26.96 -38.78
N GLY A 14 10.92 -25.81 -38.46
CA GLY A 14 10.70 -24.55 -39.15
C GLY A 14 12.04 -24.00 -39.65
N SER A 15 12.24 -24.11 -40.95
CA SER A 15 13.39 -23.69 -41.74
C SER A 15 13.60 -22.17 -41.77
N LEU A 16 14.84 -21.73 -41.58
CA LEU A 16 15.31 -20.35 -41.76
C LEU A 16 15.49 -20.03 -43.26
N PRO A 17 15.07 -18.85 -43.76
CA PRO A 17 15.49 -18.34 -45.07
C PRO A 17 16.77 -17.48 -44.97
N PRO A 18 17.48 -17.27 -46.10
CA PRO A 18 18.92 -17.08 -46.13
C PRO A 18 19.38 -15.63 -45.91
N GLN A 19 20.60 -15.51 -45.37
CA GLN A 19 21.38 -14.28 -45.32
C GLN A 19 21.75 -13.82 -46.73
N SER A 20 21.49 -12.55 -47.04
CA SER A 20 22.09 -11.83 -48.16
C SER A 20 22.94 -10.68 -47.64
N SER A 21 24.20 -10.69 -48.07
CA SER A 21 25.26 -9.71 -47.87
C SER A 21 25.09 -8.51 -48.81
N VAL A 22 25.35 -7.27 -48.34
CA VAL A 22 26.40 -6.29 -48.79
C VAL A 22 25.76 -4.87 -48.74
N PRO A 23 26.44 -3.71 -48.59
CA PRO A 23 27.72 -3.34 -47.95
C PRO A 23 27.58 -2.27 -46.84
N SER A 24 28.67 -2.07 -46.11
CA SER A 24 28.93 -0.98 -45.17
C SER A 24 29.02 0.39 -45.85
N GLU A 25 28.25 1.38 -45.39
CA GLU A 25 28.57 2.79 -45.62
C GLU A 25 28.14 3.66 -44.42
N ASN A 26 29.05 4.55 -44.03
CA ASN A 26 29.01 5.44 -42.87
C ASN A 26 27.72 6.27 -42.76
N GLN A 27 27.07 6.23 -41.58
CA GLN A 27 26.37 7.39 -41.04
C GLN A 27 26.60 7.48 -39.52
N GLY A 28 26.86 8.72 -39.09
CA GLY A 28 27.49 9.07 -37.83
C GLY A 28 26.70 8.64 -36.60
N THR A 29 27.46 8.20 -35.61
CA THR A 29 27.07 8.09 -34.21
C THR A 29 26.54 9.42 -33.69
N ALA A 30 25.22 9.57 -33.62
CA ALA A 30 24.57 10.49 -32.69
C ALA A 30 24.48 9.76 -31.34
N ALA A 31 25.40 10.13 -30.46
CA ALA A 31 25.51 9.63 -29.11
C ALA A 31 24.21 9.81 -28.33
N SER A 32 23.91 8.83 -27.49
CA SER A 32 22.93 8.89 -26.42
C SER A 32 23.26 10.04 -25.47
N GLU A 33 22.75 11.23 -25.74
CA GLU A 33 22.87 12.37 -24.84
C GLU A 33 21.86 12.24 -23.69
N GLY A 34 22.41 11.93 -22.52
CA GLY A 34 22.14 12.72 -21.32
C GLY A 34 20.75 12.59 -20.71
N TYR A 35 20.46 11.43 -20.10
CA TYR A 35 19.53 11.41 -18.96
C TYR A 35 20.21 12.17 -17.82
N LYS A 36 19.93 13.47 -17.70
CA LYS A 36 20.25 14.22 -16.47
C LYS A 36 19.44 13.59 -15.35
N ARG A 37 20.15 12.87 -14.49
CA ARG A 37 19.73 12.44 -13.16
C ARG A 37 19.02 13.62 -12.49
N GLY A 38 17.70 13.55 -12.36
CA GLY A 38 16.95 14.53 -11.59
C GLY A 38 17.60 14.61 -10.21
N GLU A 39 18.01 15.82 -9.82
CA GLU A 39 18.58 16.08 -8.50
C GLU A 39 17.58 15.55 -7.46
N SER A 40 17.97 14.50 -6.75
CA SER A 40 17.26 14.11 -5.53
C SER A 40 17.26 15.33 -4.60
N PRO A 41 16.14 15.67 -3.94
CA PRO A 41 16.15 16.76 -2.99
C PRO A 41 17.24 16.47 -1.95
N THR A 42 18.25 17.34 -1.89
CA THR A 42 19.34 17.25 -0.91
C THR A 42 18.71 17.40 0.47
N LEU A 43 18.51 16.26 1.11
CA LEU A 43 17.91 16.17 2.42
C LEU A 43 18.98 16.52 3.46
N SER A 44 19.14 17.82 3.76
CA SER A 44 20.09 18.26 4.80
C SER A 44 19.53 17.93 6.18
N MET A 45 19.97 16.82 6.77
CA MET A 45 19.70 16.53 8.18
C MET A 45 20.77 17.20 9.05
N ASN A 46 20.35 18.06 9.96
CA ASN A 46 21.23 18.71 10.93
C ASN A 46 21.64 17.67 11.99
N THR A 47 22.82 17.09 11.85
CA THR A 47 23.34 16.00 12.69
C THR A 47 23.99 16.54 13.97
N LYS A 48 23.50 16.13 15.15
CA LYS A 48 24.30 16.12 16.38
C LYS A 48 24.67 14.68 16.74
N VAL A 49 25.97 14.41 16.75
CA VAL A 49 26.56 13.10 17.03
C VAL A 49 26.95 13.05 18.51
N GLY A 50 26.31 12.17 19.28
CA GLY A 50 26.69 11.86 20.66
C GLY A 50 27.57 10.61 20.74
N ASN A 51 28.52 10.59 21.67
CA ASN A 51 29.31 9.40 22.00
C ASN A 51 28.46 8.48 22.92
N ASN A 52 27.87 7.42 22.36
CA ASN A 52 26.71 6.72 22.94
C ASN A 52 27.00 5.55 23.90
N LYS A 53 28.27 5.20 24.17
CA LYS A 53 28.68 4.05 25.01
C LYS A 53 28.32 4.14 26.51
N LYS A 54 27.51 5.12 26.96
CA LYS A 54 27.36 5.46 28.38
C LYS A 54 26.00 5.15 29.04
N THR A 55 24.99 4.68 28.31
CA THR A 55 23.59 4.64 28.82
C THR A 55 22.94 3.27 28.93
N LEU A 56 23.63 2.18 28.56
CA LEU A 56 23.15 0.81 28.72
C LEU A 56 24.13 0.03 29.60
N THR A 57 23.63 -0.55 30.69
CA THR A 57 24.40 -1.35 31.65
C THR A 57 24.11 -2.84 31.40
N PRO A 58 24.90 -3.77 31.98
CA PRO A 58 24.59 -5.20 31.95
C PRO A 58 23.19 -5.55 32.51
N ASP A 59 22.64 -4.69 33.36
CA ASP A 59 21.31 -4.84 33.98
C ASP A 59 20.16 -4.27 33.12
N GLY A 60 20.48 -3.67 31.96
CA GLY A 60 19.52 -3.09 31.01
C GLY A 60 19.73 -1.59 30.77
N ALA A 61 18.71 -0.94 30.18
CA ALA A 61 18.74 0.49 29.93
C ALA A 61 18.63 1.31 31.24
N SER A 62 19.44 2.37 31.35
CA SER A 62 19.42 3.26 32.52
C SER A 62 18.18 4.16 32.52
N ALA A 63 17.87 4.79 33.67
CA ALA A 63 16.80 5.79 33.73
C ALA A 63 17.07 6.98 32.78
N GLU A 64 18.33 7.34 32.55
CA GLU A 64 18.70 8.38 31.58
C GLU A 64 18.40 7.97 30.13
N TYR A 65 18.49 6.68 29.79
CA TYR A 65 18.10 6.18 28.46
C TYR A 65 16.61 6.43 28.19
N PHE A 66 15.73 6.11 29.13
CA PHE A 66 14.28 6.24 28.93
C PHE A 66 13.78 7.69 29.01
N ASN A 67 14.42 8.51 29.83
CA ASN A 67 14.04 9.92 30.03
C ASN A 67 14.73 10.88 29.05
N GLY A 68 15.71 10.40 28.31
CA GLY A 68 16.47 11.16 27.33
C GLY A 68 15.73 11.35 25.98
N PRO A 69 16.32 12.11 25.05
CA PRO A 69 15.84 12.17 23.68
C PRO A 69 16.11 10.86 22.95
N LEU A 70 15.21 10.47 22.03
CA LEU A 70 15.42 9.30 21.17
C LEU A 70 16.61 9.56 20.23
N LEU A 71 17.70 8.82 20.44
CA LEU A 71 18.92 8.92 19.64
C LEU A 71 18.82 8.12 18.33
N LYS A 72 19.49 8.61 17.28
CA LYS A 72 19.56 8.01 15.93
C LYS A 72 20.94 7.36 15.69
N ASN A 73 21.00 6.33 14.86
CA ASN A 73 22.25 5.68 14.42
C ASN A 73 22.60 6.16 13.00
N ASN A 74 23.63 7.00 12.87
CA ASN A 74 23.98 7.62 11.59
C ASN A 74 24.37 6.62 10.51
N GLU A 75 24.99 5.49 10.86
CA GLU A 75 25.36 4.46 9.89
C GLU A 75 24.11 3.76 9.32
N PHE A 76 23.12 3.48 10.19
CA PHE A 76 21.84 2.91 9.77
C PHE A 76 20.99 3.90 8.98
N GLU A 77 20.94 5.18 9.38
CA GLU A 77 20.25 6.22 8.62
C GLU A 77 20.88 6.38 7.23
N SER A 78 22.21 6.45 7.13
CA SER A 78 22.92 6.56 5.85
C SER A 78 22.69 5.33 4.97
N SER A 79 22.80 4.13 5.55
CA SER A 79 22.51 2.87 4.86
C SER A 79 21.06 2.82 4.36
N ALA A 80 20.09 3.33 5.13
CA ALA A 80 18.71 3.42 4.69
C ALA A 80 18.56 4.33 3.47
N VAL A 81 19.21 5.52 3.47
CA VAL A 81 19.18 6.43 2.32
C VAL A 81 19.79 5.78 1.08
N GLU A 82 20.94 5.12 1.20
CA GLU A 82 21.64 4.46 0.09
C GLU A 82 20.81 3.30 -0.52
N ASN A 83 20.07 2.59 0.33
CA ASN A 83 19.27 1.44 -0.08
C ASN A 83 17.84 1.81 -0.49
N TYR A 84 17.39 3.06 -0.33
CA TYR A 84 16.08 3.46 -0.84
C TYR A 84 16.03 3.45 -2.37
N LYS A 85 15.16 2.60 -2.93
CA LYS A 85 14.88 2.51 -4.36
C LYS A 85 13.39 2.85 -4.61
N PRO A 86 13.06 4.05 -5.12
CA PRO A 86 11.66 4.42 -5.35
C PRO A 86 11.01 3.51 -6.40
N VAL A 87 9.74 3.19 -6.19
CA VAL A 87 8.92 2.41 -7.12
C VAL A 87 7.77 3.29 -7.63
N LEU A 88 7.52 3.24 -8.94
CA LEU A 88 6.36 3.87 -9.55
C LEU A 88 5.08 3.10 -9.21
N THR A 89 4.03 3.83 -8.86
CA THR A 89 2.68 3.26 -8.77
C THR A 89 2.18 2.85 -10.16
N PRO A 90 1.14 2.00 -10.23
CA PRO A 90 0.47 1.69 -11.49
C PRO A 90 0.05 2.95 -12.27
N ASP A 91 -0.48 3.96 -11.59
CA ASP A 91 -0.93 5.20 -12.21
C ASP A 91 0.25 6.05 -12.70
N GLN A 92 1.31 6.21 -11.91
CA GLN A 92 2.51 6.95 -12.33
C GLN A 92 3.17 6.32 -13.55
N HIS A 93 3.33 4.99 -13.53
CA HIS A 93 3.89 4.28 -14.67
C HIS A 93 2.97 4.40 -15.89
N THR A 94 1.65 4.20 -15.72
CA THR A 94 0.68 4.35 -16.82
C THR A 94 0.68 5.77 -17.38
N SER A 95 0.74 6.78 -16.52
CA SER A 95 0.84 8.20 -16.87
C SER A 95 2.02 8.48 -17.78
N MET A 96 3.21 7.94 -17.48
CA MET A 96 4.40 8.08 -18.34
C MET A 96 4.15 7.55 -19.77
N HIS A 97 3.53 6.37 -19.89
CA HIS A 97 3.21 5.77 -21.19
C HIS A 97 2.11 6.55 -21.92
N VAL A 98 1.03 6.91 -21.24
CA VAL A 98 -0.07 7.72 -21.80
C VAL A 98 0.46 9.06 -22.31
N LYS A 99 1.30 9.74 -21.52
CA LYS A 99 1.92 11.02 -21.92
C LYS A 99 2.74 10.89 -23.20
N ALA A 100 3.60 9.88 -23.27
CA ALA A 100 4.44 9.63 -24.44
C ALA A 100 3.59 9.31 -25.69
N GLN A 101 2.53 8.51 -25.53
CA GLN A 101 1.63 8.17 -26.62
C GLN A 101 0.81 9.37 -27.09
N ILE A 102 0.29 10.18 -26.17
CA ILE A 102 -0.45 11.40 -26.52
C ILE A 102 0.43 12.36 -27.31
N LYS A 103 1.67 12.58 -26.84
CA LYS A 103 2.64 13.44 -27.54
C LYS A 103 2.98 12.89 -28.92
N LYS A 104 3.13 11.57 -29.05
CA LYS A 104 3.44 10.91 -30.33
C LYS A 104 2.28 11.00 -31.32
N GLN A 105 1.04 10.79 -30.86
CA GLN A 105 -0.13 10.66 -31.73
C GLN A 105 -0.75 12.01 -32.08
N TRP A 106 -0.80 12.95 -31.14
CA TRP A 106 -1.47 14.25 -31.33
C TRP A 106 -0.52 15.46 -31.23
N GLY A 107 0.76 15.27 -30.90
CA GLY A 107 1.70 16.39 -30.74
C GLY A 107 1.45 17.26 -29.50
N ILE A 108 0.61 16.77 -28.57
CA ILE A 108 0.14 17.50 -27.40
C ILE A 108 0.95 17.06 -26.17
N ASP A 109 1.42 18.02 -25.37
CA ASP A 109 2.05 17.74 -24.08
C ASP A 109 1.04 18.00 -22.95
N VAL A 110 0.65 16.94 -22.25
CA VAL A 110 -0.29 16.99 -21.11
C VAL A 110 0.28 16.19 -19.95
N ASP A 111 -0.23 16.47 -18.75
CA ASP A 111 -0.04 15.64 -17.56
C ASP A 111 -1.25 14.70 -17.40
N PRO A 112 -1.14 13.39 -17.69
CA PRO A 112 -2.26 12.46 -17.61
C PRO A 112 -2.85 12.27 -16.20
N GLU A 113 -2.15 12.68 -15.13
CA GLU A 113 -2.69 12.66 -13.76
C GLU A 113 -3.53 13.92 -13.45
N LYS A 114 -3.34 15.00 -14.21
CA LYS A 114 -4.05 16.29 -14.06
C LYS A 114 -4.92 16.66 -15.25
N THR A 115 -5.13 15.69 -16.14
CA THR A 115 -6.00 15.79 -17.31
C THR A 115 -7.02 14.67 -17.20
N TYR A 116 -8.29 14.97 -17.48
CA TYR A 116 -9.40 14.11 -17.12
C TYR A 116 -10.26 13.76 -18.33
N LEU A 117 -10.68 12.50 -18.42
CA LEU A 117 -11.83 12.11 -19.21
C LEU A 117 -13.09 12.46 -18.42
N VAL A 118 -13.89 13.38 -18.94
CA VAL A 118 -15.09 13.90 -18.26
C VAL A 118 -16.32 13.58 -19.09
N THR A 119 -17.33 13.00 -18.46
CA THR A 119 -18.67 12.86 -19.04
C THR A 119 -19.63 13.77 -18.30
N ILE A 120 -20.29 14.67 -19.03
CA ILE A 120 -21.26 15.64 -18.50
C ILE A 120 -22.63 15.27 -19.06
N ALA A 121 -23.61 15.05 -18.18
CA ALA A 121 -25.02 14.94 -18.56
C ALA A 121 -25.63 16.35 -18.51
N TYR A 122 -26.28 16.80 -19.58
CA TYR A 122 -26.74 18.18 -19.72
C TYR A 122 -28.14 18.29 -20.32
N SER A 123 -28.81 19.42 -20.03
CA SER A 123 -30.11 19.76 -20.62
C SER A 123 -29.89 20.46 -21.98
N PRO A 124 -30.42 19.92 -23.09
CA PRO A 124 -30.21 20.50 -24.42
C PRO A 124 -31.08 21.73 -24.72
N HIS A 125 -32.01 22.09 -23.82
CA HIS A 125 -32.99 23.16 -24.03
C HIS A 125 -32.60 24.48 -23.32
N GLU A 126 -31.47 24.50 -22.62
CA GLU A 126 -31.01 25.67 -21.85
C GLU A 126 -29.78 26.32 -22.49
N ILE A 127 -29.75 27.66 -22.53
CA ILE A 127 -28.57 28.44 -22.97
C ILE A 127 -28.23 29.44 -21.85
N PRO A 128 -27.00 29.41 -21.27
CA PRO A 128 -25.93 28.45 -21.54
C PRO A 128 -26.34 27.03 -21.15
N LEU A 129 -25.75 26.01 -21.80
CA LEU A 129 -26.04 24.62 -21.46
C LEU A 129 -25.69 24.36 -20.00
N ARG A 130 -26.58 23.71 -19.26
CA ARG A 130 -26.38 23.36 -17.86
C ARG A 130 -26.32 21.86 -17.71
N GLY A 131 -25.40 21.38 -16.87
CA GLY A 131 -25.21 19.95 -16.70
C GLY A 131 -24.58 19.55 -15.39
N VAL A 132 -24.43 18.25 -15.21
CA VAL A 132 -23.82 17.62 -14.06
C VAL A 132 -22.75 16.64 -14.54
N ILE A 133 -21.61 16.64 -13.86
CA ILE A 133 -20.56 15.65 -14.13
C ILE A 133 -21.03 14.30 -13.60
N VAL A 134 -21.07 13.30 -14.49
CA VAL A 134 -21.45 11.92 -14.15
C VAL A 134 -20.27 10.96 -14.22
N GLN A 135 -19.16 11.40 -14.81
CA GLN A 135 -17.87 10.73 -14.71
C GLN A 135 -16.73 11.76 -14.80
N LYS A 136 -15.73 11.65 -13.92
CA LYS A 136 -14.46 12.37 -14.00
C LYS A 136 -13.37 11.44 -13.50
N ILE A 137 -12.40 11.16 -14.37
CA ILE A 137 -11.31 10.22 -14.11
C ILE A 137 -10.05 10.71 -14.82
N SER A 138 -8.88 10.61 -14.18
CA SER A 138 -7.62 11.01 -14.82
C SER A 138 -7.34 10.16 -16.07
N LEU A 139 -6.60 10.67 -17.04
CA LEU A 139 -6.23 9.88 -18.23
C LEU A 139 -5.37 8.67 -17.86
N ALA A 140 -4.54 8.78 -16.83
CA ALA A 140 -3.76 7.65 -16.30
C ALA A 140 -4.66 6.53 -15.75
N GLU A 141 -5.62 6.87 -14.89
CA GLU A 141 -6.57 5.89 -14.34
C GLU A 141 -7.51 5.36 -15.41
N ALA A 142 -7.97 6.21 -16.34
CA ALA A 142 -8.83 5.80 -17.44
C ALA A 142 -8.14 4.76 -18.32
N ALA A 143 -6.84 4.94 -18.57
CA ALA A 143 -6.01 3.97 -19.29
C ALA A 143 -5.82 2.66 -18.51
N ARG A 144 -5.50 2.74 -17.21
CA ARG A 144 -5.31 1.56 -16.34
C ARG A 144 -6.58 0.74 -16.18
N LEU A 145 -7.72 1.41 -16.00
CA LEU A 145 -9.04 0.80 -15.83
C LEU A 145 -9.74 0.51 -17.16
N ASN A 146 -9.06 0.76 -18.28
CA ASN A 146 -9.57 0.54 -19.62
C ASN A 146 -10.96 1.16 -19.79
N ILE A 147 -11.15 2.44 -19.49
CA ILE A 147 -12.48 3.06 -19.60
C ILE A 147 -12.84 3.19 -21.09
N GLN A 148 -13.98 2.60 -21.49
CA GLN A 148 -14.49 2.66 -22.86
C GLN A 148 -15.95 3.09 -22.88
N GLY A 149 -16.34 3.84 -23.90
CA GLY A 149 -17.69 4.31 -24.09
C GLY A 149 -18.16 5.29 -23.00
N LEU A 150 -19.48 5.39 -22.87
CA LEU A 150 -20.14 6.24 -21.89
C LEU A 150 -20.47 5.44 -20.62
N PRO A 151 -20.47 6.08 -19.43
CA PRO A 151 -20.89 5.43 -18.19
C PRO A 151 -22.36 4.98 -18.25
N SER A 152 -22.67 3.82 -17.66
CA SER A 152 -24.06 3.32 -17.55
C SER A 152 -24.86 4.17 -16.56
N LEU A 153 -25.80 4.97 -17.07
CA LEU A 153 -26.70 5.79 -16.25
C LEU A 153 -28.03 5.03 -16.04
N ASN A 154 -28.22 4.45 -14.85
CA ASN A 154 -29.36 3.57 -14.48
C ASN A 154 -30.76 4.21 -14.55
N ARG A 155 -30.94 5.43 -15.08
CA ARG A 155 -32.25 6.08 -15.25
C ARG A 155 -32.42 6.84 -16.57
N VAL A 156 -31.43 6.88 -17.47
CA VAL A 156 -31.45 7.85 -18.61
C VAL A 156 -31.01 7.26 -19.97
N SER A 157 -30.63 5.99 -20.04
CA SER A 157 -29.72 5.52 -21.11
C SER A 157 -30.33 4.90 -22.37
N LYS A 158 -31.59 5.14 -22.76
CA LYS A 158 -32.11 4.57 -24.02
C LYS A 158 -32.11 5.46 -25.26
N GLN A 159 -31.84 6.76 -25.14
CA GLN A 159 -31.70 7.65 -26.30
C GLN A 159 -30.75 8.82 -25.98
N MET A 160 -29.46 8.55 -25.83
CA MET A 160 -28.46 9.63 -25.74
C MET A 160 -27.78 9.79 -27.10
N GLY A 161 -28.03 10.94 -27.73
CA GLY A 161 -27.49 11.30 -29.02
C GLY A 161 -25.95 11.43 -28.99
N LYS A 162 -25.34 11.23 -30.16
CA LYS A 162 -23.91 11.43 -30.42
C LYS A 162 -23.45 12.83 -29.97
N ASP A 163 -22.13 12.95 -29.75
CA ASP A 163 -21.47 14.24 -29.53
C ASP A 163 -22.00 15.30 -30.51
N PRO A 164 -22.25 16.54 -30.05
CA PRO A 164 -22.77 17.59 -30.91
C PRO A 164 -21.85 17.77 -32.13
N GLU A 165 -22.42 17.69 -33.33
CA GLU A 165 -21.72 18.10 -34.55
C GLU A 165 -21.43 19.61 -34.45
N GLY A 166 -20.17 19.99 -34.21
CA GLY A 166 -19.80 21.39 -34.05
C GLY A 166 -18.64 21.63 -33.06
N PRO A 167 -18.33 22.90 -32.76
CA PRO A 167 -17.33 23.24 -31.76
C PRO A 167 -17.74 22.72 -30.37
N PRO A 168 -16.77 22.47 -29.46
CA PRO A 168 -17.05 22.08 -28.09
C PRO A 168 -18.14 22.93 -27.43
N PRO A 169 -19.19 22.31 -26.86
CA PRO A 169 -20.22 23.05 -26.14
C PRO A 169 -19.62 23.71 -24.90
N THR A 170 -20.09 24.93 -24.58
CA THR A 170 -19.87 25.53 -23.27
C THR A 170 -20.97 25.03 -22.32
N ILE A 171 -20.59 24.24 -21.32
CA ILE A 171 -21.49 23.67 -20.32
C ILE A 171 -21.11 24.21 -18.93
N VAL A 172 -22.10 24.80 -18.26
CA VAL A 172 -21.98 25.26 -16.86
C VAL A 172 -22.45 24.14 -15.94
N ILE A 173 -21.56 23.68 -15.06
CA ILE A 173 -21.83 22.65 -14.07
C ILE A 173 -22.72 23.22 -12.96
N GLN A 174 -23.80 22.52 -12.70
CA GLN A 174 -24.78 22.92 -11.71
C GLN A 174 -24.27 22.65 -10.28
N PRO A 175 -24.64 23.50 -9.28
CA PRO A 175 -24.25 23.31 -7.88
C PRO A 175 -24.70 21.98 -7.25
N ASN A 176 -25.77 21.37 -7.78
CA ASN A 176 -26.29 20.07 -7.34
C ASN A 176 -25.50 18.88 -7.92
N SER A 177 -24.49 19.12 -8.77
CA SER A 177 -23.65 18.06 -9.31
C SER A 177 -22.85 17.40 -8.20
N ARG A 178 -22.90 16.07 -8.13
CA ARG A 178 -22.32 15.26 -7.04
C ARG A 178 -20.84 14.91 -7.26
N HIS A 179 -20.15 15.61 -8.15
CA HIS A 179 -18.76 15.31 -8.55
C HIS A 179 -17.70 15.69 -7.52
N THR A 180 -18.11 16.32 -6.42
CA THR A 180 -17.29 16.60 -5.24
C THR A 180 -17.39 15.50 -4.19
N GLU A 181 -18.30 14.53 -4.36
CA GLU A 181 -18.41 13.36 -3.50
C GLU A 181 -17.34 12.31 -3.83
N ARG A 182 -17.28 11.24 -3.04
CA ARG A 182 -16.38 10.12 -3.35
C ARG A 182 -16.82 9.46 -4.67
N PRO A 183 -15.96 9.42 -5.71
CA PRO A 183 -16.30 8.78 -6.96
C PRO A 183 -16.47 7.26 -6.79
N GLY A 184 -17.25 6.68 -7.69
CA GLY A 184 -17.27 5.23 -7.89
C GLY A 184 -15.92 4.70 -8.43
N PRO A 185 -15.73 3.36 -8.45
CA PRO A 185 -14.52 2.67 -8.90
C PRO A 185 -13.94 3.08 -10.28
N ASN A 186 -14.77 3.62 -11.17
CA ASN A 186 -14.44 4.06 -12.52
C ASN A 186 -14.65 5.57 -12.72
N GLY A 187 -14.58 6.34 -11.63
CA GLY A 187 -14.75 7.80 -11.65
C GLY A 187 -16.19 8.28 -11.83
N THR A 188 -17.20 7.40 -11.70
CA THR A 188 -18.61 7.77 -11.89
C THR A 188 -19.23 8.42 -10.68
N PHE A 189 -20.16 9.34 -10.92
CA PHE A 189 -20.98 9.98 -9.90
C PHE A 189 -22.46 9.72 -10.16
N PRO A 190 -23.27 9.58 -9.10
CA PRO A 190 -24.71 9.50 -9.23
C PRO A 190 -25.28 10.81 -9.80
N VAL A 191 -26.25 10.69 -10.70
CA VAL A 191 -27.05 11.83 -11.16
C VAL A 191 -27.89 12.33 -9.96
N PRO A 192 -27.95 13.65 -9.69
CA PRO A 192 -28.77 14.18 -8.61
C PRO A 192 -30.27 13.93 -8.88
N ASP A 193 -31.04 13.70 -7.82
CA ASP A 193 -32.49 13.47 -7.89
C ASP A 193 -33.21 14.83 -7.97
N VAL A 194 -33.29 15.38 -9.17
CA VAL A 194 -33.93 16.67 -9.46
C VAL A 194 -35.00 16.52 -10.54
N ALA A 195 -35.93 17.48 -10.59
CA ALA A 195 -36.99 17.51 -11.60
C ALA A 195 -36.48 17.77 -13.03
N GLU A 196 -35.27 18.33 -13.17
CA GLU A 196 -34.64 18.60 -14.46
C GLU A 196 -34.23 17.29 -15.15
N THR A 197 -34.46 17.22 -16.47
CA THR A 197 -34.09 16.05 -17.27
C THR A 197 -32.79 16.32 -18.04
N PHE A 198 -31.76 15.55 -17.73
CA PHE A 198 -30.50 15.56 -18.48
C PHE A 198 -30.64 14.71 -19.75
N GLY A 199 -31.14 15.32 -20.83
CA GLY A 199 -31.49 14.62 -22.07
C GLY A 199 -30.32 14.25 -22.98
N LYS A 200 -29.10 14.76 -22.73
CA LYS A 200 -27.90 14.47 -23.53
C LYS A 200 -26.66 14.28 -22.67
N THR A 201 -25.63 13.65 -23.24
CA THR A 201 -24.30 13.52 -22.65
C THR A 201 -23.24 14.05 -23.59
N TYR A 202 -22.20 14.66 -23.03
CA TYR A 202 -21.00 15.04 -23.75
C TYR A 202 -19.78 14.44 -23.04
N GLN A 203 -18.92 13.74 -23.78
CA GLN A 203 -17.66 13.20 -23.25
C GLN A 203 -16.47 13.82 -23.97
N ALA A 204 -15.57 14.41 -23.21
CA ALA A 204 -14.36 15.01 -23.73
C ALA A 204 -13.23 14.98 -22.70
N ILE A 205 -12.03 15.35 -23.15
CA ILE A 205 -10.84 15.42 -22.32
C ILE A 205 -10.62 16.87 -21.89
N TYR A 206 -10.47 17.09 -20.59
CA TYR A 206 -10.36 18.42 -20.01
C TYR A 206 -9.20 18.53 -19.02
N THR A 207 -8.62 19.73 -18.92
CA THR A 207 -7.90 20.14 -17.72
C THR A 207 -8.89 20.72 -16.70
N GLU A 208 -8.44 20.94 -15.45
CA GLU A 208 -9.28 21.65 -14.49
C GLU A 208 -9.70 23.04 -15.02
N PRO A 209 -10.94 23.48 -14.74
CA PRO A 209 -11.38 24.84 -15.07
C PRO A 209 -10.50 25.91 -14.38
N SER A 210 -10.42 27.09 -15.01
CA SER A 210 -9.75 28.25 -14.41
C SER A 210 -10.47 28.70 -13.13
N PRO A 211 -9.77 29.25 -12.11
CA PRO A 211 -10.38 29.89 -10.96
C PRO A 211 -11.44 30.95 -11.28
N ASP A 212 -11.33 31.61 -12.44
CA ASP A 212 -12.31 32.64 -12.87
C ASP A 212 -13.65 32.03 -13.32
N THR A 213 -13.64 30.77 -13.76
CA THR A 213 -14.81 30.05 -14.26
C THR A 213 -14.81 28.60 -13.75
N PRO A 214 -14.84 28.39 -12.42
CA PRO A 214 -14.52 27.09 -11.79
C PRO A 214 -15.54 26.00 -12.13
N ASN A 215 -16.71 26.37 -12.63
CA ASN A 215 -17.80 25.46 -12.98
C ASN A 215 -18.05 25.39 -14.50
N THR A 216 -17.17 25.92 -15.34
CA THR A 216 -17.41 25.98 -16.79
C THR A 216 -16.48 25.02 -17.53
N TYR A 217 -17.06 24.12 -18.32
CA TYR A 217 -16.36 23.24 -19.25
C TYR A 217 -16.66 23.71 -20.67
N SER A 218 -15.62 24.08 -21.41
CA SER A 218 -15.75 24.66 -22.75
C SER A 218 -14.50 24.41 -23.57
N ALA A 219 -14.42 24.99 -24.78
CA ALA A 219 -13.21 24.97 -25.58
C ALA A 219 -11.96 25.51 -24.87
N SER A 220 -12.10 26.37 -23.84
CA SER A 220 -10.95 26.97 -23.14
C SER A 220 -10.15 26.00 -22.26
N ASN A 221 -10.78 24.94 -21.75
CA ASN A 221 -10.14 23.91 -20.93
C ASN A 221 -10.25 22.51 -21.54
N GLN A 222 -10.78 22.38 -22.75
CA GLN A 222 -10.82 21.14 -23.49
C GLN A 222 -9.49 20.88 -24.20
N VAL A 223 -8.94 19.69 -24.00
CA VAL A 223 -7.77 19.21 -24.74
C VAL A 223 -8.25 18.72 -26.12
N PRO A 224 -7.60 19.10 -27.23
CA PRO A 224 -8.04 18.75 -28.58
C PRO A 224 -7.68 17.29 -28.94
N ILE A 225 -8.13 16.35 -28.11
CA ILE A 225 -8.05 14.90 -28.30
C ILE A 225 -9.49 14.36 -28.25
N PRO A 226 -10.01 13.77 -29.34
CA PRO A 226 -11.33 13.14 -29.30
C PRO A 226 -11.35 12.00 -28.27
N ALA A 227 -12.36 11.98 -27.40
CA ALA A 227 -12.49 10.97 -26.34
C ALA A 227 -12.46 9.54 -26.91
N ALA A 228 -13.18 9.30 -28.01
CA ALA A 228 -13.19 7.99 -28.70
C ALA A 228 -11.79 7.59 -29.21
N SER A 229 -10.98 8.54 -29.69
CA SER A 229 -9.62 8.25 -30.15
C SER A 229 -8.67 7.95 -28.99
N PHE A 230 -8.83 8.62 -27.86
CA PHE A 230 -8.12 8.27 -26.63
C PHE A 230 -8.52 6.87 -26.13
N GLN A 231 -9.81 6.55 -26.12
CA GLN A 231 -10.33 5.24 -25.73
C GLN A 231 -9.79 4.12 -26.64
N GLN A 232 -9.74 4.35 -27.96
CA GLN A 232 -9.11 3.44 -28.91
C GLN A 232 -7.62 3.25 -28.62
N MET A 233 -6.88 4.33 -28.36
CA MET A 233 -5.47 4.25 -27.95
C MET A 233 -5.32 3.40 -26.68
N VAL A 234 -6.21 3.57 -25.70
CA VAL A 234 -6.21 2.76 -24.48
C VAL A 234 -6.43 1.27 -24.78
N TRP A 235 -7.41 0.97 -25.62
CA TRP A 235 -7.73 -0.39 -26.06
C TRP A 235 -6.54 -1.07 -26.74
N ASP A 236 -5.87 -0.37 -27.65
CA ASP A 236 -4.78 -0.91 -28.47
C ASP A 236 -3.51 -1.22 -27.64
N HIS A 237 -3.27 -0.47 -26.56
CA HIS A 237 -2.01 -0.55 -25.81
C HIS A 237 -2.04 -1.48 -24.59
N ALA A 238 -3.21 -1.75 -23.99
CA ALA A 238 -3.38 -2.68 -22.87
C ALA A 238 -2.28 -2.57 -21.78
N TYR A 239 -2.40 -1.57 -20.89
CA TYR A 239 -1.34 -1.09 -19.99
C TYR A 239 -0.85 -2.04 -18.89
N LYS A 240 -1.50 -3.17 -18.67
CA LYS A 240 -1.07 -4.14 -17.66
C LYS A 240 0.32 -4.70 -17.97
N LYS A 241 0.54 -5.19 -19.19
CA LYS A 241 1.79 -5.86 -19.57
C LYS A 241 3.02 -4.95 -19.44
N PRO A 242 2.97 -3.67 -19.87
CA PRO A 242 4.04 -2.71 -19.56
C PRO A 242 4.35 -2.61 -18.07
N TYR A 243 3.35 -2.56 -17.19
CA TYR A 243 3.57 -2.48 -15.74
C TYR A 243 4.13 -3.77 -15.15
N ASP A 244 3.65 -4.94 -15.59
CA ASP A 244 4.22 -6.25 -15.18
C ASP A 244 5.72 -6.33 -15.53
N ASN A 245 6.08 -5.88 -16.74
CA ASN A 245 7.47 -5.82 -17.20
C ASN A 245 8.30 -4.84 -16.35
N TYR A 246 7.74 -3.68 -16.02
CA TYR A 246 8.37 -2.71 -15.14
C TYR A 246 8.63 -3.29 -13.74
N LEU A 247 7.65 -3.95 -13.11
CA LEU A 247 7.85 -4.58 -11.80
C LEU A 247 8.92 -5.67 -11.85
N ASN A 248 8.91 -6.50 -12.91
CA ASN A 248 9.95 -7.51 -13.11
C ASN A 248 11.34 -6.87 -13.24
N PHE A 249 11.46 -5.80 -14.03
CA PHE A 249 12.70 -5.05 -14.18
C PHE A 249 13.15 -4.43 -12.84
N TYR A 250 12.25 -3.72 -12.16
CA TYR A 250 12.47 -3.06 -10.86
C TYR A 250 13.07 -4.02 -9.84
N TRP A 251 12.47 -5.20 -9.66
CA TRP A 251 12.96 -6.20 -8.71
C TRP A 251 14.23 -6.90 -9.16
N SER A 252 14.46 -7.08 -10.47
CA SER A 252 15.65 -7.80 -10.97
C SER A 252 16.90 -6.94 -11.15
N HIS A 253 16.78 -5.61 -11.12
CA HIS A 253 17.88 -4.68 -11.40
C HIS A 253 18.24 -3.83 -10.18
N ASN A 254 19.38 -3.12 -10.26
CA ASN A 254 19.83 -2.13 -9.26
C ASN A 254 19.89 -2.62 -7.81
N ASN A 255 20.08 -3.92 -7.61
CA ASN A 255 20.10 -4.59 -6.31
C ASN A 255 18.85 -4.34 -5.45
N THR A 256 17.70 -4.04 -6.08
CA THR A 256 16.46 -3.67 -5.38
C THR A 256 16.02 -4.71 -4.34
N ARG A 257 16.16 -6.01 -4.62
CA ARG A 257 15.83 -7.07 -3.65
C ARG A 257 16.67 -6.95 -2.38
N GLU A 258 17.99 -6.88 -2.55
CA GLU A 258 18.92 -6.77 -1.42
C GLU A 258 18.69 -5.47 -0.65
N SER A 259 18.50 -4.37 -1.37
CA SER A 259 18.19 -3.07 -0.78
C SER A 259 16.90 -3.09 0.04
N TYR A 260 15.82 -3.70 -0.47
CA TYR A 260 14.57 -3.82 0.27
C TYR A 260 14.71 -4.74 1.51
N THR A 261 15.45 -5.84 1.40
CA THR A 261 15.78 -6.70 2.54
C THR A 261 16.53 -5.92 3.63
N LYS A 262 17.55 -5.13 3.25
CA LYS A 262 18.31 -4.28 4.20
C LYS A 262 17.42 -3.22 4.84
N LEU A 263 16.61 -2.52 4.06
CA LEU A 263 15.66 -1.52 4.57
C LEU A 263 14.66 -2.12 5.56
N SER A 264 14.15 -3.32 5.25
CA SER A 264 13.21 -4.01 6.13
C SER A 264 13.84 -4.39 7.47
N LYS A 265 15.10 -4.85 7.43
CA LYS A 265 15.89 -5.13 8.63
C LYS A 265 16.17 -3.86 9.44
N ILE A 266 16.63 -2.79 8.80
CA ILE A 266 16.86 -1.49 9.46
C ILE A 266 15.57 -0.99 10.11
N SER A 267 14.46 -1.00 9.38
CA SER A 267 13.13 -0.63 9.87
C SER A 267 12.75 -1.39 11.13
N TYR A 268 12.90 -2.71 11.13
CA TYR A 268 12.57 -3.56 12.28
C TYR A 268 13.42 -3.23 13.51
N ILE A 269 14.74 -3.12 13.35
CA ILE A 269 15.65 -2.83 14.47
C ILE A 269 15.42 -1.40 15.00
N LYS A 270 15.19 -0.43 14.11
CA LYS A 270 14.86 0.96 14.47
C LYS A 270 13.52 1.05 15.20
N ALA A 271 12.52 0.27 14.78
CA ALA A 271 11.24 0.16 15.49
C ALA A 271 11.44 -0.43 16.90
N ALA A 272 12.24 -1.49 17.04
CA ALA A 272 12.55 -2.07 18.35
C ALA A 272 13.25 -1.06 19.28
N HIS A 273 14.22 -0.31 18.77
CA HIS A 273 14.89 0.77 19.52
C HIS A 273 13.91 1.83 20.00
N LYS A 274 13.09 2.36 19.08
CA LYS A 274 12.06 3.36 19.39
C LYS A 274 11.08 2.82 20.44
N GLN A 275 10.54 1.63 20.23
CA GLN A 275 9.54 1.06 21.12
C GLN A 275 10.09 0.70 22.50
N HIS A 276 11.37 0.29 22.58
CA HIS A 276 12.06 0.06 23.85
C HIS A 276 12.24 1.38 24.60
N HIS A 277 12.71 2.42 23.91
CA HIS A 277 12.82 3.77 24.49
C HIS A 277 11.45 4.31 24.97
N GLU A 278 10.37 4.00 24.24
CA GLU A 278 8.99 4.37 24.61
C GLU A 278 8.35 3.42 25.64
N GLN A 279 9.09 2.41 26.12
CA GLN A 279 8.63 1.41 27.11
C GLN A 279 7.42 0.59 26.64
N SER A 280 7.17 0.53 25.33
CA SER A 280 6.16 -0.34 24.71
C SER A 280 6.73 -1.70 24.28
N LEU A 281 8.05 -1.85 24.33
CA LEU A 281 8.79 -3.10 24.19
C LEU A 281 9.73 -3.23 25.40
N ASP A 282 9.79 -4.40 26.01
CA ASP A 282 10.68 -4.66 27.15
C ASP A 282 12.10 -5.09 26.72
N GLU A 283 13.02 -5.21 27.67
CA GLU A 283 14.43 -5.50 27.38
C GLU A 283 14.62 -6.89 26.74
N ASP A 284 13.87 -7.90 27.18
CA ASP A 284 13.90 -9.22 26.53
C ASP A 284 13.39 -9.15 25.08
N GLY A 285 12.32 -8.39 24.83
CA GLY A 285 11.83 -8.14 23.48
C GLY A 285 12.86 -7.39 22.64
N ARG A 286 13.54 -6.38 23.19
CA ARG A 286 14.66 -5.71 22.52
C ARG A 286 15.74 -6.73 22.14
N LYS A 287 16.18 -7.61 23.06
CA LYS A 287 17.20 -8.64 22.81
C LYS A 287 16.79 -9.62 21.71
N ILE A 288 15.54 -10.11 21.72
CA ILE A 288 15.01 -10.97 20.65
C ILE A 288 15.06 -10.23 19.31
N ALA A 289 14.67 -8.95 19.27
CA ALA A 289 14.69 -8.16 18.05
C ALA A 289 16.11 -7.95 17.49
N MET A 290 17.10 -7.68 18.35
CA MET A 290 18.51 -7.55 17.95
C MET A 290 19.04 -8.86 17.35
N ARG A 291 18.83 -9.98 18.06
CA ARG A 291 19.25 -11.32 17.62
C ARG A 291 18.59 -11.72 16.30
N LEU A 292 17.30 -11.42 16.13
CA LEU A 292 16.59 -11.63 14.86
C LEU A 292 17.19 -10.80 13.73
N GLY A 293 17.63 -9.57 14.02
CA GLY A 293 18.35 -8.70 13.11
C GLY A 293 19.77 -9.17 12.74
N GLY A 294 20.30 -10.20 13.42
CA GLY A 294 21.68 -10.66 13.27
C GLY A 294 22.69 -9.81 14.05
N ILE A 295 22.22 -9.03 15.03
CA ILE A 295 23.05 -8.22 15.92
C ILE A 295 23.16 -8.95 17.27
N PRO A 296 24.35 -9.02 17.89
CA PRO A 296 24.51 -9.62 19.22
C PRO A 296 23.56 -9.03 20.27
N GLU A 297 23.09 -9.85 21.21
CA GLU A 297 22.07 -9.46 22.19
C GLU A 297 22.55 -8.40 23.20
N ASP A 298 23.86 -8.34 23.42
CA ASP A 298 24.55 -7.37 24.26
C ASP A 298 24.78 -6.02 23.55
N GLN A 299 24.63 -5.98 22.23
CA GLN A 299 24.71 -4.74 21.47
C GLN A 299 23.35 -4.04 21.40
N THR A 300 23.40 -2.72 21.19
CA THR A 300 22.22 -1.88 21.04
C THR A 300 22.11 -1.31 19.64
N TYR A 301 20.94 -0.77 19.29
CA TYR A 301 20.75 -0.08 18.01
C TYR A 301 21.78 1.03 17.80
N LEU A 302 22.25 1.69 18.87
CA LEU A 302 23.23 2.77 18.76
C LEU A 302 24.66 2.29 18.57
N ASP A 303 24.96 1.03 18.93
CA ASP A 303 26.28 0.42 18.77
C ASP A 303 26.41 -0.38 17.47
N ALA A 304 25.26 -0.76 16.88
CA ALA A 304 25.20 -1.54 15.66
C ALA A 304 25.86 -0.80 14.48
N SER A 305 26.67 -1.50 13.70
CA SER A 305 27.40 -0.91 12.56
C SER A 305 26.75 -1.28 11.23
N ALA A 306 26.88 -0.43 10.21
CA ALA A 306 26.43 -0.74 8.85
C ALA A 306 27.11 -2.00 8.29
N SER A 307 28.31 -2.36 8.80
CA SER A 307 28.98 -3.59 8.43
C SER A 307 28.18 -4.85 8.78
N GLU A 308 27.37 -4.81 9.85
CA GLU A 308 26.53 -5.93 10.27
C GLU A 308 25.36 -6.18 9.33
N LEU A 309 24.84 -5.13 8.69
CA LEU A 309 23.79 -5.22 7.68
C LEU A 309 24.26 -5.93 6.40
N ASN A 310 25.57 -5.98 6.16
CA ASN A 310 26.18 -6.59 4.98
C ASN A 310 26.65 -8.04 5.23
N LYS A 311 26.66 -8.51 6.48
CA LYS A 311 27.04 -9.89 6.78
C LYS A 311 25.95 -10.86 6.30
N PRO A 312 26.33 -12.05 5.78
CA PRO A 312 25.37 -13.11 5.55
C PRO A 312 24.57 -13.40 6.82
N TYR A 313 23.26 -13.54 6.69
CA TYR A 313 22.40 -13.85 7.82
C TYR A 313 22.72 -15.23 8.39
N VAL A 314 22.97 -15.29 9.69
CA VAL A 314 23.14 -16.54 10.44
C VAL A 314 21.94 -16.67 11.38
N PRO A 315 21.03 -17.64 11.15
CA PRO A 315 19.90 -17.87 12.04
C PRO A 315 20.37 -18.18 13.45
N ASP A 316 19.76 -17.54 14.44
CA ASP A 316 19.97 -17.89 15.84
C ASP A 316 19.27 -19.23 16.15
N PRO A 317 19.98 -20.25 16.66
CA PRO A 317 19.40 -21.59 16.87
C PRO A 317 18.31 -21.62 17.95
N ASN A 318 18.25 -20.59 18.80
CA ASN A 318 17.24 -20.45 19.85
C ASN A 318 16.07 -19.54 19.42
N LEU A 319 16.05 -19.02 18.19
CA LEU A 319 14.93 -18.28 17.65
C LEU A 319 14.22 -19.09 16.57
N GLU A 320 12.89 -19.13 16.65
CA GLU A 320 12.05 -19.65 15.59
C GLU A 320 11.18 -18.52 15.03
N THR A 321 11.36 -18.22 13.74
CA THR A 321 10.57 -17.21 13.04
C THR A 321 9.56 -17.87 12.10
N LYS A 322 8.33 -17.35 12.08
CA LYS A 322 7.27 -17.81 11.19
C LYS A 322 6.47 -16.64 10.62
N PHE A 323 6.15 -16.70 9.33
CA PHE A 323 5.12 -15.82 8.76
C PHE A 323 3.75 -16.26 9.25
N LEU A 324 2.94 -15.32 9.71
CA LEU A 324 1.62 -15.61 10.25
C LEU A 324 0.75 -16.29 9.18
N THR A 325 0.05 -17.35 9.55
CA THR A 325 -1.05 -17.88 8.74
C THR A 325 -2.37 -17.68 9.45
N PHE A 326 -3.43 -17.49 8.66
CA PHE A 326 -4.81 -17.41 9.11
C PHE A 326 -5.62 -18.45 8.34
N ARG A 327 -6.15 -19.48 9.02
CA ARG A 327 -6.86 -20.60 8.37
C ARG A 327 -6.07 -21.20 7.18
N GLY A 328 -4.74 -21.23 7.28
CA GLY A 328 -3.85 -21.73 6.23
C GLY A 328 -3.50 -20.74 5.12
N PHE A 329 -4.11 -19.54 5.09
CA PHE A 329 -3.67 -18.45 4.22
C PHE A 329 -2.49 -17.72 4.84
N SER A 330 -1.45 -17.49 4.04
CA SER A 330 -0.21 -16.92 4.54
C SER A 330 -0.21 -15.40 4.40
N SER A 331 0.30 -14.72 5.43
CA SER A 331 0.53 -13.28 5.37
C SER A 331 1.61 -12.95 4.35
N ILE A 332 1.53 -11.74 3.82
CA ILE A 332 2.54 -11.12 2.96
C ILE A 332 3.75 -10.71 3.83
N ASP A 333 3.49 -10.12 4.99
CA ASP A 333 4.48 -9.34 5.72
C ASP A 333 4.42 -9.48 7.25
N ILE A 334 3.29 -9.94 7.82
CA ILE A 334 3.19 -10.20 9.27
C ILE A 334 3.97 -11.47 9.61
N PHE A 335 4.96 -11.38 10.49
CA PHE A 335 5.65 -12.54 11.03
C PHE A 335 5.81 -12.43 12.54
N TYR A 336 6.06 -13.56 13.20
CA TYR A 336 6.42 -13.59 14.60
C TYR A 336 7.68 -14.41 14.84
N THR A 337 8.42 -14.06 15.89
CA THR A 337 9.64 -14.72 16.33
C THR A 337 9.49 -15.16 17.77
N ARG A 338 9.71 -16.45 18.02
CA ARG A 338 9.69 -17.05 19.36
C ARG A 338 11.11 -17.37 19.80
N ASP A 339 11.51 -16.95 21.00
CA ASP A 339 12.66 -17.57 21.68
C ASP A 339 12.20 -18.93 22.23
N ILE A 340 12.76 -20.02 21.70
CA ILE A 340 12.30 -21.37 22.06
C ILE A 340 12.70 -21.78 23.48
N ARG A 341 13.61 -21.04 24.14
CA ARG A 341 14.01 -21.30 25.52
C ARG A 341 13.01 -20.73 26.52
N THR A 342 12.43 -19.57 26.21
CA THR A 342 11.54 -18.83 27.13
C THR A 342 10.08 -18.83 26.67
N ASN A 343 9.81 -19.24 25.43
CA ASN A 343 8.53 -19.16 24.72
C ASN A 343 8.06 -17.72 24.40
N LYS A 344 8.80 -16.70 24.86
CA LYS A 344 8.52 -15.29 24.58
C LYS A 344 8.48 -15.06 23.07
N THR A 345 7.43 -14.38 22.63
CA THR A 345 7.08 -14.25 21.22
C THR A 345 6.93 -12.78 20.86
N LEU A 346 7.61 -12.34 19.80
CA LEU A 346 7.43 -11.03 19.21
C LEU A 346 6.66 -11.14 17.91
N LEU A 347 5.52 -10.48 17.81
CA LEU A 347 4.77 -10.28 16.55
C LEU A 347 5.20 -8.97 15.91
N TYR A 348 5.48 -8.98 14.62
CA TYR A 348 5.74 -7.80 13.81
C TYR A 348 4.61 -7.58 12.81
N ILE A 349 3.93 -6.42 12.91
CA ILE A 349 2.89 -5.97 11.98
C ILE A 349 3.37 -4.67 11.33
N PRO A 350 3.99 -4.73 10.13
CA PRO A 350 4.43 -3.55 9.40
C PRO A 350 3.29 -2.54 9.18
N GLY A 351 3.62 -1.27 9.00
CA GLY A 351 2.63 -0.22 8.68
C GLY A 351 1.96 0.39 9.91
N ASN A 352 2.47 0.11 11.10
CA ASN A 352 2.11 0.77 12.36
C ASN A 352 3.32 1.56 12.89
N SER A 353 3.08 2.64 13.64
CA SER A 353 4.15 3.42 14.28
C SER A 353 4.87 2.71 15.41
N SER A 354 4.22 1.71 16.01
CA SER A 354 4.74 0.78 17.02
C SER A 354 4.42 -0.67 16.61
N PRO A 355 5.14 -1.20 15.61
CA PRO A 355 4.76 -2.44 14.91
C PRO A 355 5.13 -3.75 15.62
N ILE A 356 5.93 -3.71 16.69
CA ILE A 356 6.39 -4.90 17.43
C ILE A 356 5.54 -5.08 18.69
N HIS A 357 4.94 -6.26 18.85
CA HIS A 357 4.15 -6.63 20.02
C HIS A 357 4.78 -7.83 20.72
N SER A 358 4.91 -7.79 22.05
CA SER A 358 5.54 -8.83 22.85
C SER A 358 4.51 -9.64 23.63
N PHE A 359 4.69 -10.96 23.63
CA PHE A 359 3.79 -11.94 24.24
C PHE A 359 4.58 -13.01 25.00
N ASP A 360 3.97 -13.59 26.02
CA ASP A 360 4.57 -14.72 26.73
C ASP A 360 4.57 -16.03 25.92
N SER A 361 3.72 -16.13 24.90
CA SER A 361 3.60 -17.32 24.06
C SER A 361 2.91 -17.02 22.71
N PRO A 362 3.02 -17.93 21.72
CA PRO A 362 2.21 -17.85 20.51
C PRO A 362 0.69 -17.94 20.79
N GLU A 363 0.28 -18.64 21.86
CA GLU A 363 -1.13 -18.72 22.25
C GLU A 363 -1.66 -17.36 22.74
N ALA A 364 -0.87 -16.64 23.57
CA ALA A 364 -1.21 -15.28 24.00
C ALA A 364 -1.31 -14.31 22.82
N MET A 365 -0.39 -14.44 21.85
CA MET A 365 -0.42 -13.67 20.60
C MET A 365 -1.70 -13.93 19.79
N ASN A 366 -2.08 -15.20 19.64
CA ASN A 366 -3.28 -15.60 18.90
C ASN A 366 -4.58 -15.15 19.58
N GLU A 367 -4.65 -15.24 20.91
CA GLU A 367 -5.75 -14.69 21.71
C GLU A 367 -5.87 -13.18 21.51
N TRP A 368 -4.75 -12.46 21.56
CA TRP A 368 -4.73 -11.02 21.34
C TRP A 368 -5.17 -10.63 19.92
N LEU A 369 -4.68 -11.34 18.90
CA LEU A 369 -5.10 -11.13 17.51
C LEU A 369 -6.61 -11.34 17.37
N ALA A 370 -7.16 -12.42 17.93
CA ALA A 370 -8.60 -12.67 17.93
C ALA A 370 -9.38 -11.52 18.58
N GLU A 371 -8.90 -10.97 19.69
CA GLU A 371 -9.53 -9.82 20.33
C GLU A 371 -9.51 -8.58 19.43
N GLN A 372 -8.38 -8.31 18.77
CA GLN A 372 -8.27 -7.16 17.87
C GLN A 372 -9.22 -7.27 16.68
N LEU A 373 -9.44 -8.47 16.15
CA LEU A 373 -10.30 -8.70 14.98
C LEU A 373 -11.80 -8.57 15.25
N LYS A 374 -12.22 -8.35 16.51
CA LYS A 374 -13.60 -7.95 16.84
C LYS A 374 -13.90 -6.52 16.39
N ASP A 375 -12.89 -5.67 16.30
CA ASP A 375 -13.03 -4.30 15.81
C ASP A 375 -13.03 -4.28 14.27
N ASP A 376 -14.04 -3.63 13.68
CA ASP A 376 -14.22 -3.65 12.22
C ASP A 376 -13.07 -2.96 11.49
N GLN A 377 -12.55 -1.85 12.03
CA GLN A 377 -11.44 -1.11 11.40
C GLN A 377 -10.14 -1.92 11.45
N LYS A 378 -9.81 -2.51 12.59
CA LYS A 378 -8.64 -3.39 12.75
C LYS A 378 -8.73 -4.60 11.86
N ALA A 379 -9.91 -5.20 11.78
CA ALA A 379 -10.09 -6.36 10.94
C ALA A 379 -9.95 -6.03 9.45
N GLU A 380 -10.49 -4.90 8.96
CA GLU A 380 -10.24 -4.47 7.58
C GLU A 380 -8.77 -4.18 7.31
N VAL A 381 -8.02 -3.63 8.27
CA VAL A 381 -6.56 -3.44 8.12
C VAL A 381 -5.83 -4.79 8.11
N PHE A 382 -6.19 -5.73 8.98
CA PHE A 382 -5.57 -7.06 9.05
C PHE A 382 -5.70 -7.81 7.72
N LYS A 383 -6.87 -7.75 7.08
CA LYS A 383 -7.09 -8.39 5.77
C LYS A 383 -6.06 -7.96 4.72
N LYS A 384 -5.64 -6.69 4.75
CA LYS A 384 -4.70 -6.11 3.77
C LYS A 384 -3.34 -6.79 3.77
N HIS A 385 -2.94 -7.41 4.88
CA HIS A 385 -1.70 -8.15 5.00
C HIS A 385 -1.73 -9.54 4.34
N PHE A 386 -2.80 -9.88 3.61
CA PHE A 386 -2.95 -11.12 2.87
C PHE A 386 -3.12 -10.83 1.37
N SER A 387 -2.65 -11.72 0.50
CA SER A 387 -2.76 -11.51 -0.95
C SER A 387 -4.22 -11.48 -1.39
N ALA A 388 -4.59 -10.45 -2.15
CA ALA A 388 -5.91 -10.34 -2.77
C ALA A 388 -6.22 -11.50 -3.73
N ALA A 389 -5.19 -12.20 -4.23
CA ALA A 389 -5.34 -13.42 -5.02
C ALA A 389 -6.07 -14.54 -4.27
N HIS A 390 -6.08 -14.50 -2.93
CA HIS A 390 -6.71 -15.51 -2.09
C HIS A 390 -8.12 -15.13 -1.62
N TYR A 391 -8.62 -13.94 -1.94
CA TYR A 391 -9.94 -13.47 -1.44
C TYR A 391 -11.11 -14.26 -2.04
N GLY A 392 -11.02 -14.56 -3.34
CA GLY A 392 -12.07 -15.25 -4.09
C GLY A 392 -12.27 -16.70 -3.63
N SER A 393 -13.53 -17.13 -3.54
CA SER A 393 -13.87 -18.54 -3.33
C SER A 393 -13.76 -19.32 -4.63
N SER A 394 -13.35 -20.59 -4.54
CA SER A 394 -13.46 -21.55 -5.63
C SER A 394 -14.70 -22.42 -5.42
N LEU A 395 -15.09 -23.20 -6.45
CA LEU A 395 -16.22 -24.13 -6.36
C LEU A 395 -16.07 -25.15 -5.21
N PHE A 396 -14.84 -25.45 -4.79
CA PHE A 396 -14.52 -26.51 -3.82
C PHE A 396 -13.88 -26.01 -2.52
N SER A 397 -13.58 -24.72 -2.40
CA SER A 397 -12.98 -24.15 -1.19
C SER A 397 -13.38 -22.68 -1.01
N PRO A 398 -13.86 -22.29 0.18
CA PRO A 398 -14.11 -20.89 0.52
C PRO A 398 -12.79 -20.10 0.52
N GLY A 399 -12.82 -18.94 -0.12
CA GLY A 399 -11.69 -18.02 -0.16
C GLY A 399 -11.44 -17.34 1.19
N PHE A 400 -10.35 -16.59 1.27
CA PHE A 400 -9.92 -15.87 2.47
C PHE A 400 -11.05 -15.00 3.04
N ASP A 401 -11.76 -14.23 2.20
CA ASP A 401 -12.83 -13.33 2.67
C ASP A 401 -13.93 -14.10 3.41
N LYS A 402 -14.37 -15.23 2.84
CA LYS A 402 -15.44 -16.01 3.46
C LYS A 402 -14.98 -16.68 4.76
N GLN A 403 -13.77 -17.21 4.77
CA GLN A 403 -13.18 -17.79 5.99
C GLN A 403 -12.97 -16.74 7.07
N PHE A 404 -12.56 -15.53 6.68
CA PHE A 404 -12.37 -14.41 7.57
C PHE A 404 -13.69 -13.96 8.20
N GLU A 405 -14.76 -13.83 7.41
CA GLU A 405 -16.12 -13.54 7.90
C GLU A 405 -16.60 -14.58 8.90
N ILE A 406 -16.49 -15.87 8.57
CA ILE A 406 -16.89 -16.97 9.47
C ILE A 406 -16.15 -16.87 10.81
N VAL A 407 -14.83 -16.66 10.78
CA VAL A 407 -14.06 -16.48 12.01
C VAL A 407 -14.49 -15.21 12.74
N ARG A 408 -14.74 -14.09 12.05
CA ARG A 408 -15.23 -12.86 12.70
C ARG A 408 -16.55 -13.05 13.43
N GLU A 409 -17.49 -13.78 12.83
CA GLU A 409 -18.74 -14.15 13.51
C GLU A 409 -18.48 -15.02 14.74
N LEU A 410 -17.59 -16.02 14.61
CA LEU A 410 -17.21 -16.90 15.72
C LEU A 410 -16.58 -16.17 16.90
N ILE A 411 -15.68 -15.20 16.65
CA ILE A 411 -14.99 -14.45 17.72
C ILE A 411 -15.83 -13.34 18.33
N LYS A 412 -16.77 -12.76 17.58
CA LYS A 412 -17.65 -11.70 18.09
C LYS A 412 -18.74 -12.23 19.02
N ASN A 413 -19.14 -13.50 18.87
CA ASN A 413 -20.11 -14.12 19.76
C ASN A 413 -19.45 -14.52 21.10
N PRO A 414 -19.78 -13.89 22.23
CA PRO A 414 -19.20 -14.21 23.53
C PRO A 414 -19.50 -15.64 24.01
N GLU A 415 -20.62 -16.23 23.58
CA GLU A 415 -21.00 -17.60 23.93
C GLU A 415 -20.01 -18.64 23.39
N ASN A 416 -19.26 -18.29 22.34
CA ASN A 416 -18.26 -19.14 21.73
C ASN A 416 -16.90 -19.10 22.44
N GLU A 417 -16.64 -18.19 23.40
CA GLU A 417 -15.29 -18.01 23.97
C GLU A 417 -14.77 -19.30 24.62
N GLN A 418 -15.61 -19.95 25.44
CA GLN A 418 -15.25 -21.20 26.10
C GLN A 418 -15.10 -22.35 25.09
N PHE A 419 -15.96 -22.38 24.06
CA PHE A 419 -15.88 -23.34 22.97
C PHE A 419 -14.56 -23.19 22.20
N ASN A 420 -14.17 -21.97 21.82
CA ASN A 420 -12.96 -21.67 21.08
C ASN A 420 -11.70 -22.09 21.85
N LYS A 421 -11.64 -21.79 23.15
CA LYS A 421 -10.55 -22.21 24.03
C LYS A 421 -10.46 -23.74 24.13
N LYS A 422 -11.59 -24.42 24.36
CA LYS A 422 -11.65 -25.89 24.49
C LYS A 422 -11.18 -26.62 23.23
N HIS A 423 -11.48 -26.07 22.05
CA HIS A 423 -11.07 -26.65 20.76
C HIS A 423 -9.66 -26.22 20.32
N GLY A 424 -8.93 -25.49 21.16
CA GLY A 424 -7.55 -25.09 20.88
C GLY A 424 -7.42 -24.09 19.73
N TYR A 425 -8.44 -23.26 19.47
CA TYR A 425 -8.42 -22.31 18.35
C TYR A 425 -7.30 -21.27 18.47
N TRP A 426 -6.87 -20.97 19.70
CA TRP A 426 -5.78 -20.05 20.00
C TRP A 426 -4.41 -20.72 20.06
N LYS A 427 -4.35 -22.05 20.05
CA LYS A 427 -3.08 -22.76 19.92
C LYS A 427 -2.49 -22.49 18.54
N GLU A 428 -1.17 -22.50 18.45
CA GLU A 428 -0.45 -22.38 17.18
C GLU A 428 -0.91 -23.49 16.22
N GLY A 429 -1.39 -23.11 15.03
CA GLY A 429 -1.95 -24.03 14.04
C GLY A 429 -3.48 -24.19 14.10
N GLY A 430 -4.15 -23.50 15.03
CA GLY A 430 -5.61 -23.40 15.12
C GLY A 430 -6.19 -22.43 14.07
N ILE A 431 -6.78 -21.31 14.54
CA ILE A 431 -7.21 -20.22 13.63
C ILE A 431 -5.98 -19.52 13.05
N PHE A 432 -4.99 -19.27 13.90
CA PHE A 432 -3.73 -18.65 13.55
C PHE A 432 -2.62 -19.69 13.63
N GLY A 433 -1.69 -19.66 12.67
CA GLY A 433 -0.54 -20.55 12.62
C GLY A 433 0.68 -19.81 12.08
N GLY A 434 1.65 -20.56 11.56
CA GLY A 434 2.74 -19.92 10.84
C GLY A 434 3.52 -20.84 9.91
N GLU A 435 4.09 -20.22 8.88
CA GLU A 435 5.02 -20.84 7.95
C GLU A 435 6.45 -20.57 8.41
N LYS A 436 7.20 -21.64 8.70
CA LYS A 436 8.55 -21.54 9.24
C LYS A 436 9.54 -20.96 8.23
N VAL A 437 10.21 -19.90 8.66
CA VAL A 437 11.33 -19.28 7.94
C VAL A 437 12.57 -20.16 8.12
N LYS A 438 13.22 -20.53 7.01
CA LYS A 438 14.47 -21.32 7.03
C LYS A 438 15.73 -20.48 6.93
N GLY A 439 15.63 -19.23 6.46
CA GLY A 439 16.75 -18.34 6.20
C GLY A 439 16.55 -16.96 6.82
N ASP A 440 16.97 -15.90 6.11
CA ASP A 440 16.76 -14.52 6.55
C ASP A 440 15.26 -14.14 6.44
N PRO A 441 14.57 -13.84 7.56
CA PRO A 441 13.14 -13.47 7.54
C PRO A 441 12.87 -12.18 6.76
N PHE A 442 13.83 -11.26 6.68
CA PHE A 442 13.70 -10.02 5.89
C PHE A 442 13.90 -10.26 4.39
N LYS A 443 14.62 -11.33 4.02
CA LYS A 443 14.67 -11.82 2.64
C LYS A 443 13.38 -12.51 2.24
N GLU A 444 12.80 -13.31 3.13
CA GLU A 444 11.50 -13.93 2.89
C GLU A 444 10.37 -12.87 2.82
N LEU A 445 10.40 -11.85 3.70
CA LEU A 445 9.53 -10.68 3.61
C LEU A 445 9.63 -10.01 2.23
N GLN A 446 10.85 -9.75 1.75
CA GLN A 446 11.07 -9.19 0.42
C GLN A 446 10.42 -10.04 -0.68
N GLN A 447 10.64 -11.36 -0.66
CA GLN A 447 10.12 -12.28 -1.67
C GLN A 447 8.59 -12.31 -1.68
N ARG A 448 7.97 -12.33 -0.49
CA ARG A 448 6.52 -12.28 -0.32
C ARG A 448 5.94 -10.95 -0.80
N THR A 449 6.56 -9.82 -0.44
CA THR A 449 6.15 -8.50 -0.94
C THR A 449 6.28 -8.40 -2.46
N GLU A 450 7.39 -8.86 -3.06
CA GLU A 450 7.58 -8.88 -4.52
C GLU A 450 6.48 -9.72 -5.21
N THR A 451 6.20 -10.90 -4.67
CA THR A 451 5.18 -11.81 -5.21
C THR A 451 3.80 -11.17 -5.12
N ALA A 452 3.42 -10.66 -3.95
CA ALA A 452 2.14 -10.00 -3.74
C ALA A 452 1.98 -8.74 -4.62
N MET A 453 3.04 -7.95 -4.80
CA MET A 453 3.02 -6.82 -5.74
C MET A 453 2.74 -7.28 -7.18
N LYS A 454 3.40 -8.34 -7.65
CA LYS A 454 3.16 -8.86 -9.01
C LYS A 454 1.76 -9.44 -9.16
N GLU A 455 1.25 -10.16 -8.16
CA GLU A 455 -0.12 -10.70 -8.16
C GLU A 455 -1.18 -9.60 -8.13
N SER A 456 -0.95 -8.52 -7.38
CA SER A 456 -1.88 -7.40 -7.24
C SER A 456 -2.18 -6.68 -8.55
N THR A 457 -1.32 -6.82 -9.56
CA THR A 457 -1.55 -6.23 -10.89
C THR A 457 -2.85 -6.72 -11.54
N ASN A 458 -3.30 -7.94 -11.20
CA ASN A 458 -4.54 -8.51 -11.72
C ASN A 458 -5.80 -7.79 -11.21
N SER A 459 -5.73 -7.22 -10.01
CA SER A 459 -6.79 -6.38 -9.46
C SER A 459 -6.58 -4.91 -9.82
N GLN A 460 -5.36 -4.46 -10.08
CA GLN A 460 -5.06 -3.07 -10.42
C GLN A 460 -5.35 -2.71 -11.89
N PHE A 461 -5.44 -3.66 -12.82
CA PHE A 461 -5.67 -3.37 -14.23
C PHE A 461 -6.92 -4.08 -14.78
N VAL A 462 -7.62 -3.40 -15.70
CA VAL A 462 -8.72 -4.00 -16.44
C VAL A 462 -8.21 -4.42 -17.82
N LEU A 463 -8.27 -5.72 -18.09
CA LEU A 463 -7.92 -6.28 -19.40
C LEU A 463 -9.05 -6.05 -20.40
N ASN A 464 -8.72 -5.99 -21.69
CA ASN A 464 -9.71 -5.89 -22.77
C ASN A 464 -10.75 -7.02 -22.71
N SER A 465 -10.34 -8.24 -22.36
CA SER A 465 -11.24 -9.40 -22.20
C SER A 465 -12.20 -9.29 -21.01
N ASP A 466 -11.93 -8.40 -20.06
CA ASP A 466 -12.72 -8.17 -18.85
C ASP A 466 -13.38 -6.79 -18.84
N HIS A 467 -13.27 -6.02 -19.92
CA HIS A 467 -13.73 -4.63 -20.01
C HIS A 467 -15.22 -4.46 -19.66
N THR A 468 -16.03 -5.44 -20.06
CA THR A 468 -17.49 -5.46 -19.83
C THR A 468 -17.89 -6.00 -18.46
N LYS A 469 -16.93 -6.51 -17.66
CA LYS A 469 -17.18 -7.04 -16.31
C LYS A 469 -17.08 -5.91 -15.28
N ASN A 470 -17.82 -6.07 -14.19
CA ASN A 470 -18.00 -5.03 -13.17
C ASN A 470 -16.64 -4.52 -12.62
N HIS A 471 -16.28 -3.27 -12.96
CA HIS A 471 -15.03 -2.61 -12.53
C HIS A 471 -14.90 -2.46 -10.99
N ILE A 472 -15.99 -2.71 -10.25
CA ILE A 472 -16.12 -2.51 -8.81
C ILE A 472 -15.10 -3.32 -7.98
N LEU A 473 -14.78 -4.55 -8.38
CA LEU A 473 -13.84 -5.41 -7.65
C LEU A 473 -12.37 -4.99 -7.78
N LYS A 474 -12.03 -4.21 -8.82
CA LYS A 474 -10.64 -3.93 -9.20
C LYS A 474 -10.10 -2.62 -8.59
N ALA A 475 -10.92 -1.59 -8.42
CA ALA A 475 -10.44 -0.30 -7.89
C ALA A 475 -10.09 -0.30 -6.38
N ALA A 476 -10.75 -1.11 -5.55
CA ALA A 476 -10.52 -1.13 -4.11
C ALA A 476 -9.16 -1.74 -3.69
N ALA A 477 -8.57 -2.60 -4.54
CA ALA A 477 -7.39 -3.39 -4.20
C ALA A 477 -6.04 -2.67 -4.44
N MET A 478 -6.05 -1.47 -5.04
CA MET A 478 -4.83 -0.81 -5.53
C MET A 478 -3.92 -0.26 -4.43
N LEU A 479 -4.50 0.35 -3.39
CA LEU A 479 -3.72 1.13 -2.41
C LEU A 479 -2.98 0.29 -1.37
N ASP A 480 -3.45 -0.93 -1.12
CA ASP A 480 -3.02 -1.67 0.06
C ASP A 480 -1.60 -2.22 -0.08
N ILE A 481 -1.24 -2.80 -1.23
CA ILE A 481 0.09 -3.42 -1.40
C ILE A 481 1.24 -2.41 -1.47
N MET A 482 1.01 -1.23 -2.06
CA MET A 482 2.04 -0.17 -2.11
C MET A 482 2.26 0.43 -0.73
N LEU A 483 1.21 0.49 0.11
CA LEU A 483 1.35 0.88 1.51
C LEU A 483 2.17 -0.14 2.31
N LEU A 484 1.97 -1.44 2.07
CA LEU A 484 2.79 -2.49 2.70
C LEU A 484 4.26 -2.42 2.25
N PHE A 485 4.51 -2.19 0.96
CA PHE A 485 5.87 -1.95 0.44
C PHE A 485 6.51 -0.69 1.07
N ALA A 486 5.73 0.37 1.23
CA ALA A 486 6.16 1.64 1.82
C ALA A 486 6.41 1.56 3.34
N ALA A 487 5.77 0.64 4.05
CA ALA A 487 5.77 0.60 5.50
C ALA A 487 7.18 0.49 6.12
N PRO A 488 8.06 -0.46 5.70
CA PRO A 488 9.42 -0.49 6.23
C PRO A 488 10.23 0.76 5.85
N ILE A 489 9.96 1.34 4.67
CA ILE A 489 10.66 2.53 4.19
C ILE A 489 10.32 3.74 5.06
N GLY A 490 9.05 3.93 5.42
CA GLY A 490 8.62 5.05 6.25
C GLY A 490 9.25 5.05 7.65
N ILE A 491 9.46 3.86 8.23
CA ILE A 491 10.15 3.72 9.53
C ILE A 491 11.66 3.93 9.39
N ALA A 492 12.28 3.33 8.36
CA ALA A 492 13.71 3.47 8.10
C ALA A 492 14.07 4.93 7.75
N LEU A 493 13.24 5.59 6.95
CA LEU A 493 13.43 6.96 6.43
C LEU A 493 12.18 7.83 6.65
N PRO A 494 11.98 8.40 7.85
CA PRO A 494 10.82 9.24 8.15
C PRO A 494 10.55 10.37 7.15
N PRO A 495 11.56 11.11 6.62
CA PRO A 495 11.34 12.14 5.60
C PRO A 495 10.68 11.61 4.31
N VAL A 496 10.99 10.38 3.91
CA VAL A 496 10.39 9.71 2.75
C VAL A 496 8.97 9.22 3.08
N GLY A 497 8.72 8.84 4.35
CA GLY A 497 7.38 8.55 4.85
C GLY A 497 6.39 9.67 4.58
N PHE A 498 6.79 10.94 4.76
CA PHE A 498 5.96 12.11 4.45
C PHE A 498 5.60 12.25 2.96
N LEU A 499 6.47 11.82 2.04
CA LEU A 499 6.19 11.82 0.59
C LEU A 499 5.23 10.69 0.20
N LEU A 500 5.33 9.54 0.86
CA LEU A 500 4.46 8.38 0.63
C LEU A 500 3.01 8.62 1.10
N THR A 501 2.79 9.56 2.04
CA THR A 501 1.47 10.09 2.44
C THR A 501 0.64 10.60 1.25
N GLY A 502 1.30 11.07 0.18
CA GLY A 502 0.66 11.59 -1.04
C GLY A 502 -0.01 10.53 -1.92
N LEU A 503 0.27 9.24 -1.71
CA LEU A 503 -0.33 8.13 -2.46
C LEU A 503 -1.82 7.90 -2.10
N SER A 504 -2.34 8.60 -1.09
CA SER A 504 -3.64 8.33 -0.44
C SER A 504 -4.81 9.17 -0.96
N VAL A 505 -4.58 10.13 -1.87
CA VAL A 505 -5.54 11.22 -2.11
C VAL A 505 -6.71 10.81 -3.03
N GLY A 506 -6.62 9.72 -3.78
CA GLY A 506 -7.61 9.37 -4.80
C GLY A 506 -8.87 8.62 -4.35
N SER A 507 -8.87 7.85 -3.25
CA SER A 507 -9.95 6.90 -2.98
C SER A 507 -10.53 6.88 -1.56
N GLY A 508 -10.24 7.86 -0.71
CA GLY A 508 -10.90 8.00 0.60
C GLY A 508 -10.70 6.83 1.58
N LEU A 509 -9.67 6.00 1.39
CA LEU A 509 -9.22 5.01 2.36
C LEU A 509 -7.90 5.49 2.97
N LEU A 510 -7.91 5.64 4.30
CA LEU A 510 -6.82 6.08 5.17
C LEU A 510 -6.49 7.57 5.06
N LYS A 511 -7.22 8.39 5.82
CA LYS A 511 -6.61 9.57 6.45
C LYS A 511 -5.51 9.03 7.37
N LEU A 512 -4.25 9.13 6.94
CA LEU A 512 -3.09 8.91 7.78
C LEU A 512 -3.23 9.87 8.97
N GLY A 513 -3.41 9.31 10.16
CA GLY A 513 -3.55 10.08 11.40
C GLY A 513 -2.26 10.85 11.64
N VAL A 514 -2.23 12.12 11.27
CA VAL A 514 -1.15 13.02 11.64
C VAL A 514 -1.29 13.28 13.14
N GLY A 515 -0.19 13.05 13.89
CA GLY A 515 -0.17 13.07 15.35
C GLY A 515 -0.73 14.35 15.95
N ILE A 516 -1.81 14.21 16.73
CA ILE A 516 -2.30 15.23 17.66
C ILE A 516 -2.27 14.58 19.03
N ASP A 517 -1.09 14.42 19.62
CA ASP A 517 -1.00 14.09 21.05
C ASP A 517 0.20 14.76 21.72
N ASP A 518 1.30 14.99 21.00
CA ASP A 518 2.48 15.62 21.62
C ASP A 518 2.34 17.12 21.92
N LYS A 519 1.30 17.80 21.41
CA LYS A 519 0.95 19.16 21.87
C LYS A 519 0.35 19.18 23.29
N VAL A 520 -0.10 18.04 23.81
CA VAL A 520 -0.73 17.97 25.14
C VAL A 520 0.31 17.77 26.25
N ASN A 521 1.52 17.26 25.94
CA ASN A 521 2.51 16.85 26.94
C ASN A 521 3.89 17.54 26.85
N ASN A 522 4.10 18.54 25.97
CA ASN A 522 5.35 19.34 25.87
C ASN A 522 6.66 18.51 25.89
N ARG A 523 6.71 17.39 25.15
CA ARG A 523 7.92 16.55 25.06
C ARG A 523 8.86 17.05 23.97
N PRO A 524 10.19 17.08 24.19
CA PRO A 524 11.17 17.40 23.14
C PRO A 524 11.09 16.38 21.99
N GLY A 525 10.92 16.84 20.74
CA GLY A 525 10.83 15.97 19.55
C GLY A 525 9.42 15.63 19.06
N ALA A 526 8.39 16.33 19.56
CA ALA A 526 6.98 16.22 19.14
C ALA A 526 6.77 16.27 17.61
N ASP A 527 7.56 17.06 16.89
CA ASP A 527 7.44 17.26 15.45
C ASP A 527 7.87 16.01 14.63
N ASP A 528 8.57 15.05 15.25
CA ASP A 528 9.06 13.81 14.62
C ASP A 528 8.16 12.58 14.90
N ARG A 529 7.11 12.70 15.73
CA ARG A 529 6.29 11.55 16.19
C ARG A 529 4.98 11.44 15.42
N ILE A 530 5.06 10.83 14.23
CA ILE A 530 3.87 10.41 13.47
C ILE A 530 3.33 9.10 14.08
N VAL A 531 2.06 9.09 14.47
CA VAL A 531 1.32 7.89 14.90
C VAL A 531 0.39 7.44 13.78
N PHE A 532 0.73 6.37 13.07
CA PHE A 532 -0.07 5.76 12.02
C PHE A 532 -0.31 4.27 12.32
N GLY A 533 -1.30 3.69 11.65
CA GLY A 533 -1.75 2.32 11.89
C GLY A 533 -2.74 2.18 13.07
N VAL A 534 -3.40 1.03 13.14
CA VAL A 534 -4.45 0.72 14.14
C VAL A 534 -4.05 -0.40 15.10
N PHE A 535 -2.93 -1.06 14.83
CA PHE A 535 -2.30 -2.08 15.67
C PHE A 535 -1.03 -1.51 16.30
N ASN A 536 -1.12 -0.38 16.99
CA ASN A 536 0.04 0.18 17.71
C ASN A 536 0.21 -0.51 19.07
N ALA A 537 1.44 -0.92 19.39
CA ALA A 537 1.77 -1.44 20.71
C ALA A 537 1.68 -0.34 21.78
N VAL A 538 0.95 -0.63 22.86
CA VAL A 538 0.75 0.27 24.01
C VAL A 538 1.08 -0.38 25.35
N LYS A 539 1.36 -1.70 25.37
CA LYS A 539 1.74 -2.46 26.56
C LYS A 539 3.00 -3.28 26.28
N PRO A 540 3.91 -3.42 27.27
CA PRO A 540 5.19 -4.09 27.07
C PRO A 540 5.09 -5.61 26.93
N ILE A 541 4.08 -6.28 27.53
CA ILE A 541 3.88 -7.73 27.45
C ILE A 541 2.38 -8.08 27.53
N PHE A 542 1.95 -9.10 26.76
CA PHE A 542 0.63 -9.72 26.85
C PHE A 542 0.72 -11.22 27.24
N THR A 543 -0.13 -11.64 28.18
CA THR A 543 -0.14 -13.01 28.76
C THR A 543 -1.43 -13.76 28.39
N ALA A 544 -1.34 -15.07 28.17
CA ALA A 544 -2.49 -15.92 27.85
C ALA A 544 -3.50 -15.98 29.01
N GLY A 545 -4.79 -16.02 28.71
CA GLY A 545 -5.87 -16.14 29.71
C GLY A 545 -6.23 -14.85 30.46
N LEU A 546 -5.49 -13.75 30.27
CA LEU A 546 -5.80 -12.42 30.81
C LEU A 546 -6.72 -11.58 29.90
N SER A 547 -7.24 -12.15 28.80
CA SER A 547 -8.09 -11.47 27.81
C SER A 547 -9.30 -10.75 28.43
N ASN A 548 -9.91 -11.33 29.46
CA ASN A 548 -11.14 -10.78 30.07
C ASN A 548 -10.91 -9.56 30.96
N ALA A 549 -9.66 -9.28 31.34
CA ALA A 549 -9.26 -8.03 32.00
C ALA A 549 -8.87 -6.93 30.99
N MET A 550 -8.79 -7.26 29.70
CA MET A 550 -8.50 -6.33 28.61
C MET A 550 -9.80 -5.84 27.97
N LYS A 551 -10.71 -5.27 28.77
CA LYS A 551 -11.65 -4.31 28.18
C LYS A 551 -10.80 -3.22 27.55
N PRO A 552 -11.05 -2.83 26.29
CA PRO A 552 -10.35 -1.68 25.73
C PRO A 552 -10.61 -0.52 26.68
N VAL A 553 -9.54 0.15 27.11
CA VAL A 553 -9.67 1.56 27.49
C VAL A 553 -9.93 2.30 26.18
N ALA A 554 -11.11 2.09 25.60
CA ALA A 554 -11.75 3.04 24.73
C ALA A 554 -12.41 4.03 25.68
N GLU A 555 -11.60 4.81 26.40
CA GLU A 555 -12.05 6.13 26.81
C GLU A 555 -12.36 6.85 25.49
N PRO A 556 -13.61 7.25 25.21
CA PRO A 556 -13.78 8.28 24.22
C PRO A 556 -12.92 9.45 24.70
N ILE A 557 -12.12 10.03 23.81
CA ILE A 557 -11.24 11.20 24.01
C ILE A 557 -11.99 12.44 24.61
N LYS A 558 -13.26 12.32 25.00
CA LYS A 558 -14.13 13.37 25.51
C LYS A 558 -14.07 13.65 27.02
N THR A 559 -13.28 12.96 27.85
CA THR A 559 -13.42 13.11 29.32
C THR A 559 -12.14 13.42 30.12
N ILE A 560 -11.13 14.09 29.54
CA ILE A 560 -10.04 14.72 30.32
C ILE A 560 -9.97 16.23 30.01
N LEU A 561 -11.12 16.92 30.08
CA LEU A 561 -11.19 18.38 29.91
C LEU A 561 -12.06 19.07 30.97
N LYS A 562 -12.30 18.44 32.12
CA LYS A 562 -13.19 19.00 33.16
C LYS A 562 -12.60 19.23 34.55
N HIS A 563 -11.29 19.08 34.78
CA HIS A 563 -10.74 19.26 36.15
C HIS A 563 -9.50 20.16 36.32
N VAL A 564 -9.16 21.02 35.34
CA VAL A 564 -8.09 22.05 35.53
C VAL A 564 -8.56 23.46 35.16
N MET A 565 -9.84 23.76 35.40
CA MET A 565 -10.37 25.13 35.41
C MET A 565 -11.18 25.31 36.70
N LEU A 566 -10.46 25.39 37.83
CA LEU A 566 -10.88 26.06 39.07
C LEU A 566 -9.67 26.10 40.04
N LYS A 567 -8.65 26.86 39.66
CA LYS A 567 -8.02 27.91 40.49
C LYS A 567 -6.95 28.64 39.69
#